data_AF-A0A5K8AAU0-F1
#
_entry.id   AF-A0A5K8AAU0-F1
#
_cell.length_a   1.000
_cell.length_b   1.000
_cell.length_c   1.000
_cell.angle_alpha   90.00
_cell.angle_beta   90.00
_cell.angle_gamma   90.00
#
_symmetry.space_group_name_H-M   'P 1'
#
loop_
_entity.id
_entity.type
_entity.pdbx_description
1 polymer ?
#
loop_
_entity_poly.entity_id
_entity_poly.type
_entity_poly.pdbx_seq_one_letter_code
_entity_poly.pdbx_strand_id
1 'polypeptide(L)'
;MSECVLWQYLEDLPGQAAPLVEWHQHLDGWPGFQNFQNRYLKLTRNHATAVDCATQCGLGCPRKVVTHASNDIVAVCPEQEEKPYPLKRQDTLIYSVKRTSLHKDICSALAIDHRESKVDGCRHTWRLGDFVPTAGLAFPVFLTQQEGQDELLEIVKNLCLLHADPFVLLTPTRRRLSPPAEQMLAQRKAIFLALENEMPFDVQGCLQVRRTPDDLFAPFHEEIPEPGSGGMVHFDTPAGISWSGITIKFVDGHTVSIHTKKSHGRYNYTQMGMANTRNGNPTVHWALLLDFAENRGVIDNTSPKDTPFHNMPKRKQDLSKKLRQFFRLEDEPIEYLKKEGCYRCHFTIKPEGDDEFA
;
A
#
# COMPACT_ATOMS: atom_id res chain seq x y z
N MET A 1 19.72 21.17 5.96
CA MET A 1 19.45 19.90 6.66
C MET A 1 19.36 18.79 5.63
N SER A 2 19.85 17.58 5.93
CA SER A 2 19.69 16.46 5.00
C SER A 2 18.24 15.99 4.98
N GLU A 3 17.82 15.44 3.84
CA GLU A 3 16.48 14.87 3.60
C GLU A 3 16.06 13.78 4.61
N CYS A 4 17.01 13.27 5.42
CA CYS A 4 16.80 12.17 6.38
C CYS A 4 16.39 12.60 7.81
N VAL A 5 16.49 13.89 8.17
CA VAL A 5 16.32 14.31 9.59
C VAL A 5 14.85 14.36 10.02
N LEU A 6 13.91 14.54 9.08
CA LEU A 6 12.50 14.72 9.42
C LEU A 6 11.88 13.48 10.08
N TRP A 7 12.13 12.28 9.55
CA TRP A 7 11.60 11.05 10.14
C TRP A 7 12.14 10.79 11.54
N GLN A 8 13.42 11.08 11.76
CA GLN A 8 14.05 11.00 13.09
C GLN A 8 13.42 12.00 14.06
N TYR A 9 13.22 13.24 13.63
CA TYR A 9 12.54 14.26 14.43
C TYR A 9 11.10 13.84 14.76
N LEU A 10 10.34 13.36 13.78
CA LEU A 10 8.98 12.88 13.99
C LEU A 10 8.93 11.67 14.92
N GLU A 11 9.93 10.78 14.89
CA GLU A 11 10.03 9.62 15.76
C GLU A 11 10.29 10.02 17.21
N ASP A 12 11.20 10.97 17.43
CA ASP A 12 11.60 11.43 18.76
C ASP A 12 10.59 12.43 19.37
N LEU A 13 9.73 13.06 18.56
CA LEU A 13 8.77 14.06 19.02
C LEU A 13 7.56 13.43 19.76
N PRO A 14 7.38 13.68 21.07
CA PRO A 14 6.29 13.10 21.85
C PRO A 14 4.92 13.45 21.28
N GLY A 15 4.09 12.43 21.04
CA GLY A 15 2.77 12.60 20.43
C GLY A 15 2.78 13.18 19.01
N GLN A 16 3.96 13.34 18.40
CA GLN A 16 4.20 14.06 17.15
C GLN A 16 3.58 15.46 17.16
N ALA A 17 3.75 16.17 18.28
CA ALA A 17 3.23 17.52 18.46
C ALA A 17 4.27 18.42 19.12
N ALA A 18 4.44 19.61 18.55
CA ALA A 18 5.36 20.63 19.04
C ALA A 18 4.78 22.03 18.85
N PRO A 19 5.19 23.03 19.66
CA PRO A 19 5.01 24.45 19.37
C PRO A 19 5.63 24.83 18.02
N LEU A 20 5.03 25.80 17.32
CA LEU A 20 5.50 26.21 15.99
C LEU A 20 6.98 26.62 15.98
N VAL A 21 7.47 27.25 17.06
CA VAL A 21 8.89 27.62 17.16
C VAL A 21 9.82 26.42 17.14
N GLU A 22 9.45 25.29 17.74
CA GLU A 22 10.28 24.08 17.74
C GLU A 22 10.30 23.42 16.37
N TRP A 23 9.17 23.43 15.65
CA TRP A 23 9.14 23.01 14.26
C TRP A 23 10.09 23.87 13.40
N HIS A 24 10.10 25.19 13.57
CA HIS A 24 11.07 26.04 12.88
C HIS A 24 12.51 25.76 13.33
N GLN A 25 12.79 25.68 14.62
CA GLN A 25 14.14 25.39 15.11
C GLN A 25 14.73 24.10 14.51
N HIS A 26 13.89 23.07 14.34
CA HIS A 26 14.32 21.79 13.79
C HIS A 26 14.17 21.68 12.27
N LEU A 27 13.35 22.49 11.59
CA LEU A 27 13.01 22.32 10.16
C LEU A 27 13.14 23.59 9.29
N ASP A 28 13.40 24.78 9.82
CA ASP A 28 13.39 26.05 9.06
C ASP A 28 14.49 26.13 7.98
N GLY A 29 15.59 25.40 8.15
CA GLY A 29 16.64 25.25 7.14
C GLY A 29 16.28 24.32 5.97
N TRP A 30 15.03 23.83 5.89
CA TRP A 30 14.54 22.97 4.82
C TRP A 30 13.50 23.72 3.97
N PRO A 31 13.77 23.95 2.66
CA PRO A 31 12.87 24.71 1.78
C PRO A 31 11.44 24.15 1.70
N GLY A 32 11.28 22.84 1.92
CA GLY A 32 10.00 22.14 1.87
C GLY A 32 9.10 22.35 3.09
N PHE A 33 9.60 22.98 4.17
CA PHE A 33 8.88 23.04 5.44
C PHE A 33 7.51 23.69 5.33
N GLN A 34 7.36 24.78 4.57
CA GLN A 34 6.07 25.45 4.41
C GLN A 34 5.00 24.54 3.79
N ASN A 35 5.37 23.77 2.77
CA ASN A 35 4.48 22.81 2.11
C ASN A 35 4.19 21.63 3.02
N PHE A 36 5.20 21.14 3.73
CA PHE A 36 5.04 20.09 4.74
C PHE A 36 4.06 20.52 5.84
N GLN A 37 4.24 21.73 6.40
CA GLN A 37 3.36 22.30 7.42
C GLN A 37 1.91 22.37 6.92
N ASN A 38 1.69 22.91 5.72
CA ASN A 38 0.36 23.07 5.15
C ASN A 38 -0.37 21.73 4.95
N ARG A 39 0.37 20.68 4.60
CA ARG A 39 -0.22 19.37 4.27
C ARG A 39 -0.32 18.42 5.47
N TYR A 40 0.73 18.36 6.28
CA TYR A 40 0.94 17.33 7.29
C TYR A 40 0.88 17.84 8.72
N LEU A 41 0.79 19.14 8.97
CA LEU A 41 0.58 19.66 10.33
C LEU A 41 -0.85 20.19 10.49
N LYS A 42 -1.42 19.97 11.68
CA LYS A 42 -2.71 20.53 12.08
C LYS A 42 -2.57 21.27 13.40
N LEU A 43 -3.15 22.47 13.43
CA LEU A 43 -3.22 23.28 14.64
C LEU A 43 -4.07 22.56 15.70
N THR A 44 -3.57 22.51 16.92
CA THR A 44 -4.31 22.00 18.08
C THR A 44 -4.98 23.15 18.84
N ARG A 45 -5.76 22.85 19.88
CA ARG A 45 -6.35 23.87 20.76
C ARG A 45 -5.41 24.32 21.89
N ASN A 46 -4.21 23.75 21.94
CA ASN A 46 -3.30 23.92 23.06
C ASN A 46 -2.22 24.95 22.71
N HIS A 47 -1.77 25.65 23.74
CA HIS A 47 -0.61 26.53 23.70
C HIS A 47 0.52 25.94 24.54
N ALA A 48 1.74 26.18 24.09
CA ALA A 48 2.96 25.79 24.79
C ALA A 48 3.11 26.57 26.10
N THR A 49 3.28 25.86 27.21
CA THR A 49 3.67 26.46 28.50
C THR A 49 5.18 26.48 28.69
N ALA A 50 5.89 25.68 27.88
CA ALA A 50 7.33 25.65 27.78
C ALA A 50 7.72 25.33 26.33
N VAL A 51 8.92 25.73 25.93
CA VAL A 51 9.52 25.43 24.62
C VAL A 51 10.95 24.93 24.80
N ASP A 52 11.49 24.25 23.81
CA ASP A 52 12.88 23.79 23.83
C ASP A 52 13.88 24.94 24.03
N CYS A 53 14.99 24.59 24.68
CA CYS A 53 16.08 25.53 24.88
C CYS A 53 16.88 25.67 23.58
N ALA A 54 16.78 26.85 22.95
CA ALA A 54 17.56 27.17 21.75
C ALA A 54 19.07 27.37 22.03
N THR A 55 19.49 27.40 23.30
CA THR A 55 20.90 27.56 23.68
C THR A 55 21.51 26.23 24.08
N GLN A 56 22.81 26.04 23.83
CA GLN A 56 23.59 24.91 24.32
C GLN A 56 23.85 25.01 25.84
N CYS A 57 22.82 25.29 26.65
CA CYS A 57 22.96 25.24 28.10
C CYS A 57 23.12 23.76 28.50
N GLY A 58 24.14 23.44 29.32
CA GLY A 58 24.47 22.06 29.69
C GLY A 58 23.38 21.30 30.46
N LEU A 59 22.31 22.00 30.89
CA LEU A 59 21.20 21.44 31.64
C LEU A 59 20.03 20.95 30.76
N GLY A 60 19.99 21.34 29.47
CA GLY A 60 18.91 20.94 28.55
C GLY A 60 17.49 21.32 29.01
N CYS A 61 17.36 22.29 29.92
CA CYS A 61 16.09 22.61 30.57
C CYS A 61 15.12 23.30 29.59
N PRO A 62 13.85 22.87 29.49
CA PRO A 62 12.86 23.56 28.66
C PRO A 62 12.64 24.98 29.19
N ARG A 63 12.53 25.94 28.29
CA ARG A 63 12.29 27.35 28.62
C ARG A 63 10.82 27.57 28.90
N LYS A 64 10.51 28.19 30.04
CA LYS A 64 9.13 28.51 30.40
C LYS A 64 8.59 29.64 29.51
N VAL A 65 7.42 29.45 28.93
CA VAL A 65 6.71 30.51 28.20
C VAL A 65 6.05 31.44 29.22
N VAL A 66 6.41 32.71 29.19
CA VAL A 66 5.86 33.76 30.06
C VAL A 66 5.21 34.83 29.20
N THR A 67 3.95 35.15 29.47
CA THR A 67 3.20 36.21 28.80
C THR A 67 3.07 37.41 29.74
N HIS A 68 3.78 38.49 29.44
CA HIS A 68 3.64 39.77 30.15
C HIS A 68 2.50 40.61 29.58
N ALA A 69 2.30 40.55 28.25
CA ALA A 69 1.20 41.16 27.52
C ALA A 69 0.93 40.40 26.21
N SER A 70 -0.13 40.74 25.47
CA SER A 70 -0.51 40.04 24.24
C SER A 70 0.58 39.98 23.16
N ASN A 71 1.47 40.99 23.13
CA ASN A 71 2.59 41.11 22.20
C ASN A 71 3.95 40.99 22.91
N ASP A 72 3.95 40.61 24.20
CA ASP A 72 5.15 40.44 25.01
C ASP A 72 5.13 39.05 25.64
N ILE A 73 5.58 38.09 24.84
CA ILE A 73 5.71 36.68 25.20
C ILE A 73 7.20 36.34 25.11
N VAL A 74 7.74 35.71 26.14
CA VAL A 74 9.17 35.40 26.23
C VAL A 74 9.39 33.97 26.73
N ALA A 75 10.45 33.33 26.23
CA ALA A 75 10.94 32.04 26.70
C ALA A 75 12.02 32.26 27.77
N VAL A 76 11.73 31.91 29.03
CA VAL A 76 12.59 32.18 30.19
C VAL A 76 13.32 30.92 30.64
N CYS A 77 14.63 31.01 30.89
CA CYS A 77 15.40 29.93 31.50
C CYS A 77 15.00 29.80 32.97
N PRO A 78 14.47 28.65 33.43
CA PRO A 78 14.16 28.44 34.84
C PRO A 78 15.40 28.56 35.73
N GLU A 79 16.54 28.08 35.23
CA GLU A 79 17.83 28.06 35.92
C GLU A 79 18.60 29.39 35.80
N GLN A 80 18.09 30.33 35.02
CA GLN A 80 18.69 31.66 34.81
C GLN A 80 20.11 31.66 34.21
N GLU A 81 20.59 30.52 33.72
CA GLU A 81 21.89 30.37 33.04
C GLU A 81 21.99 31.19 31.75
N GLU A 82 20.85 31.46 31.13
CA GLU A 82 20.77 32.10 29.82
C GLU A 82 19.64 33.13 29.74
N LYS A 83 19.85 34.18 28.95
CA LYS A 83 18.89 35.28 28.84
C LYS A 83 17.57 34.80 28.22
N PRO A 84 16.42 35.40 28.59
CA PRO A 84 15.17 35.17 27.90
C PRO A 84 15.22 35.60 26.44
N TYR A 85 14.46 34.94 25.57
CA TYR A 85 14.30 35.33 24.17
C TYR A 85 12.82 35.55 23.82
N PRO A 86 12.51 36.48 22.90
CA PRO A 86 11.14 36.80 22.54
C PRO A 86 10.49 35.68 21.72
N LEU A 87 9.19 35.50 21.93
CA LEU A 87 8.31 34.62 21.16
C LEU A 87 7.16 35.43 20.58
N LYS A 88 6.71 35.09 19.37
CA LYS A 88 5.43 35.57 18.84
C LYS A 88 4.30 34.70 19.39
N ARG A 89 3.08 35.23 19.40
CA ARG A 89 1.90 34.43 19.80
C ARG A 89 1.75 33.14 18.98
N GLN A 90 2.02 33.21 17.68
CA GLN A 90 1.99 32.06 16.78
C GLN A 90 3.02 30.98 17.15
N ASP A 91 4.16 31.37 17.71
CA ASP A 91 5.27 30.47 18.06
C ASP A 91 4.87 29.50 19.18
N THR A 92 3.92 29.91 20.02
CA THR A 92 3.36 29.11 21.12
C THR A 92 2.25 28.15 20.68
N LEU A 93 1.76 28.25 19.44
CA LEU A 93 0.68 27.39 18.96
C LEU A 93 1.21 25.98 18.74
N ILE A 94 0.56 24.98 19.36
CA ILE A 94 0.97 23.59 19.20
C ILE A 94 0.37 23.02 17.92
N TYR A 95 1.23 22.54 17.04
CA TYR A 95 0.90 21.79 15.85
C TYR A 95 1.18 20.31 16.08
N SER A 96 0.26 19.46 15.63
CA SER A 96 0.42 18.00 15.64
C SER A 96 0.45 17.46 14.22
N VAL A 97 1.09 16.32 14.01
CA VAL A 97 1.03 15.62 12.72
C VAL A 97 -0.41 15.21 12.40
N LYS A 98 -0.84 15.58 11.20
CA LYS A 98 -2.08 15.17 10.56
C LYS A 98 -1.91 13.75 10.01
N ARG A 99 -1.93 12.76 10.92
CA ARG A 99 -1.71 11.33 10.64
C ARG A 99 -2.50 10.82 9.44
N THR A 100 -3.78 11.16 9.34
CA THR A 100 -4.63 10.74 8.22
C THR A 100 -4.11 11.17 6.86
N SER A 101 -3.50 12.37 6.75
CA SER A 101 -2.89 12.83 5.50
C SER A 101 -1.56 12.13 5.25
N LEU A 102 -0.72 12.00 6.28
CA LEU A 102 0.56 11.31 6.16
C LEU A 102 0.39 9.83 5.79
N HIS A 103 -0.49 9.11 6.48
CA HIS A 103 -0.76 7.70 6.23
C HIS A 103 -1.36 7.46 4.84
N LYS A 104 -2.27 8.34 4.41
CA LYS A 104 -2.85 8.26 3.05
C LYS A 104 -1.77 8.42 1.99
N ASP A 105 -0.87 9.38 2.16
CA ASP A 105 0.20 9.62 1.20
C ASP A 105 1.23 8.47 1.21
N ILE A 106 1.54 7.90 2.39
CA ILE A 106 2.33 6.67 2.50
C ILE A 106 1.66 5.53 1.72
N CYS A 107 0.35 5.33 1.90
CA CYS A 107 -0.38 4.27 1.21
C CYS A 107 -0.38 4.47 -0.30
N SER A 108 -0.68 5.68 -0.78
CA SER A 108 -0.67 5.99 -2.21
C SER A 108 0.71 5.78 -2.84
N ALA A 109 1.76 6.18 -2.13
CA ALA A 109 3.15 6.06 -2.56
C ALA A 109 3.62 4.59 -2.63
N LEU A 110 3.14 3.73 -1.72
CA LEU A 110 3.48 2.30 -1.68
C LEU A 110 2.45 1.39 -2.38
N ALA A 111 1.48 1.96 -3.12
CA ALA A 111 0.39 1.21 -3.76
C ALA A 111 -0.38 0.28 -2.78
N ILE A 112 -0.64 0.77 -1.57
CA ILE A 112 -1.39 0.07 -0.52
C ILE A 112 -2.88 0.41 -0.63
N ASP A 113 -3.73 -0.61 -0.59
CA ASP A 113 -5.18 -0.45 -0.46
C ASP A 113 -5.52 0.06 0.95
N HIS A 114 -5.68 1.37 1.08
CA HIS A 114 -5.84 2.07 2.36
C HIS A 114 -7.14 1.67 3.08
N ARG A 115 -7.00 0.99 4.23
CA ARG A 115 -8.07 0.60 5.16
C ARG A 115 -7.56 0.71 6.59
N GLU A 116 -7.49 1.95 7.06
CA GLU A 116 -6.83 2.25 8.32
C GLU A 116 -7.63 1.82 9.54
N SER A 117 -6.96 1.11 10.46
CA SER A 117 -7.50 0.78 11.77
C SER A 117 -6.39 0.79 12.82
N LYS A 118 -6.77 1.01 14.09
CA LYS A 118 -5.84 0.73 15.20
C LYS A 118 -5.69 -0.78 15.36
N VAL A 119 -4.54 -1.21 15.88
CA VAL A 119 -4.30 -2.61 16.22
C VAL A 119 -4.48 -2.78 17.72
N ASP A 120 -5.44 -3.60 18.13
CA ASP A 120 -5.71 -3.86 19.53
C ASP A 120 -4.49 -4.49 20.23
N GLY A 121 -4.17 -4.00 21.42
CA GLY A 121 -2.98 -4.44 22.17
C GLY A 121 -1.65 -3.87 21.68
N CYS A 122 -1.62 -3.13 20.57
CA CYS A 122 -0.40 -2.53 20.04
C CYS A 122 -0.46 -0.99 20.13
N ARG A 123 0.26 -0.41 21.10
CA ARG A 123 0.34 1.05 21.27
C ARG A 123 1.02 1.69 20.06
N HIS A 124 0.58 2.89 19.69
CA HIS A 124 1.12 3.68 18.57
C HIS A 124 1.38 2.85 17.30
N THR A 125 0.45 1.94 17.01
CA THR A 125 0.51 1.03 15.88
C THR A 125 -0.81 1.06 15.13
N TRP A 126 -0.72 1.20 13.81
CA TRP A 126 -1.86 1.29 12.91
C TRP A 126 -1.70 0.24 11.81
N ARG A 127 -2.78 -0.47 11.51
CA ARG A 127 -2.89 -1.18 10.24
C ARG A 127 -3.29 -0.15 9.21
N LEU A 128 -2.44 0.09 8.22
CA LEU A 128 -2.71 1.05 7.16
C LEU A 128 -3.65 0.47 6.10
N GLY A 129 -3.51 -0.81 5.80
CA GLY A 129 -4.25 -1.46 4.73
C GLY A 129 -3.57 -2.75 4.31
N ASP A 130 -3.72 -3.08 3.03
CA ASP A 130 -3.15 -4.28 2.44
C ASP A 130 -2.33 -3.93 1.20
N PHE A 131 -1.15 -4.54 1.07
CA PHE A 131 -0.45 -4.59 -0.21
C PHE A 131 -0.94 -5.83 -0.97
N VAL A 132 -1.44 -5.62 -2.20
CA VAL A 132 -2.10 -6.65 -3.00
C VAL A 132 -1.34 -6.78 -4.34
N PRO A 133 -0.23 -7.53 -4.38
CA PRO A 133 0.55 -7.69 -5.62
C PRO A 133 -0.24 -8.46 -6.69
N THR A 134 -1.04 -9.43 -6.26
CA THR A 134 -1.99 -10.17 -7.11
C THR A 134 -3.27 -10.43 -6.34
N ALA A 135 -4.41 -10.53 -7.01
CA ALA A 135 -5.65 -10.71 -6.27
C ALA A 135 -5.77 -12.08 -5.61
N GLY A 136 -6.34 -12.09 -4.40
CA GLY A 136 -6.36 -13.25 -3.53
C GLY A 136 -5.12 -13.36 -2.63
N LEU A 137 -4.09 -12.54 -2.87
CA LEU A 137 -2.91 -12.44 -2.01
C LEU A 137 -2.81 -11.02 -1.45
N ALA A 138 -3.09 -10.87 -0.17
CA ALA A 138 -3.10 -9.59 0.52
C ALA A 138 -2.17 -9.65 1.73
N PHE A 139 -1.20 -8.75 1.77
CA PHE A 139 -0.25 -8.64 2.86
C PHE A 139 -0.60 -7.42 3.72
N PRO A 140 -0.95 -7.60 5.00
CA PRO A 140 -1.30 -6.47 5.84
C PRO A 140 -0.07 -5.59 6.06
N VAL A 141 -0.27 -4.27 5.96
CA VAL A 141 0.77 -3.28 6.19
C VAL A 141 0.51 -2.54 7.49
N PHE A 142 1.47 -2.62 8.41
CA PHE A 142 1.43 -1.95 9.69
C PHE A 142 2.44 -0.80 9.72
N LEU A 143 2.07 0.31 10.33
CA LEU A 143 2.99 1.38 10.70
C LEU A 143 3.01 1.47 12.22
N THR A 144 4.20 1.45 12.80
CA THR A 144 4.40 1.62 14.24
C THR A 144 5.42 2.70 14.52
N GLN A 145 5.21 3.45 15.60
CA GLN A 145 6.15 4.45 16.08
C GLN A 145 6.36 4.27 17.58
N GLN A 146 7.59 3.96 17.96
CA GLN A 146 7.97 3.63 19.34
C GLN A 146 9.15 4.48 19.80
N GLU A 147 9.20 4.79 21.09
CA GLU A 147 10.23 5.63 21.70
C GLU A 147 11.53 4.87 21.98
N GLY A 148 11.47 3.53 22.09
CA GLY A 148 12.59 2.68 22.45
C GLY A 148 12.58 1.32 21.75
N GLN A 149 13.68 0.59 21.96
CA GLN A 149 13.88 -0.73 21.34
C GLN A 149 13.00 -1.81 21.98
N ASP A 150 12.77 -1.72 23.29
CA ASP A 150 11.97 -2.69 24.04
C ASP A 150 10.49 -2.58 23.64
N GLU A 151 9.99 -1.36 23.48
CA GLU A 151 8.64 -1.11 22.99
C GLU A 151 8.46 -1.63 21.55
N LEU A 152 9.41 -1.37 20.64
CA LEU A 152 9.33 -1.92 19.28
C LEU A 152 9.38 -3.45 19.27
N LEU A 153 10.22 -4.06 20.11
CA LEU A 153 10.27 -5.52 20.26
C LEU A 153 8.95 -6.08 20.78
N GLU A 154 8.28 -5.40 21.73
CA GLU A 154 6.95 -5.79 22.21
C GLU A 154 5.91 -5.73 21.09
N ILE A 155 5.91 -4.67 20.27
CA ILE A 155 5.01 -4.57 19.11
C ILE A 155 5.27 -5.71 18.12
N VAL A 156 6.53 -6.00 17.80
CA VAL A 156 6.89 -7.10 16.88
C VAL A 156 6.39 -8.44 17.42
N LYS A 157 6.56 -8.70 18.73
CA LYS A 157 6.02 -9.92 19.37
C LYS A 157 4.51 -10.00 19.21
N ASN A 158 3.79 -8.93 19.52
CA ASN A 158 2.33 -8.91 19.45
C ASN A 158 1.83 -9.09 18.01
N LEU A 159 2.44 -8.43 17.03
CA LEU A 159 2.08 -8.61 15.62
C LEU A 159 2.33 -10.06 15.16
N CYS A 160 3.47 -10.66 15.53
CA CYS A 160 3.78 -12.06 15.20
C CYS A 160 2.87 -13.08 15.92
N LEU A 161 2.23 -12.71 17.02
CA LEU A 161 1.23 -13.53 17.71
C LEU A 161 -0.16 -13.38 17.08
N LEU A 162 -0.53 -12.18 16.64
CA LEU A 162 -1.82 -11.88 16.02
C LEU A 162 -1.91 -12.33 14.56
N HIS A 163 -0.77 -12.43 13.87
CA HIS A 163 -0.71 -12.74 12.45
C HIS A 163 0.21 -13.95 12.19
N ALA A 164 -0.38 -15.02 11.66
CA ALA A 164 0.35 -16.22 11.26
C ALA A 164 1.07 -16.03 9.92
N ASP A 165 0.51 -15.19 9.04
CA ASP A 165 1.00 -14.95 7.68
C ASP A 165 2.03 -13.80 7.63
N PRO A 166 2.82 -13.69 6.55
CA PRO A 166 3.74 -12.58 6.34
C PRO A 166 3.02 -11.23 6.32
N PHE A 167 3.72 -10.18 6.76
CA PHE A 167 3.19 -8.82 6.81
C PHE A 167 4.29 -7.79 6.56
N VAL A 168 3.90 -6.54 6.26
CA VAL A 168 4.84 -5.41 6.19
C VAL A 168 4.81 -4.65 7.51
N LEU A 169 5.99 -4.34 8.05
CA LEU A 169 6.16 -3.42 9.15
C LEU A 169 6.93 -2.18 8.70
N LEU A 170 6.27 -1.04 8.78
CA LEU A 170 6.85 0.28 8.55
C LEU A 170 7.21 0.92 9.90
N THR A 171 8.38 1.54 9.96
CA THR A 171 8.80 2.42 11.07
C THR A 171 9.35 3.73 10.50
N PRO A 172 9.33 4.84 11.25
CA PRO A 172 9.98 6.08 10.81
C PRO A 172 11.46 5.87 10.49
N THR A 173 12.20 5.19 11.39
CA THR A 173 13.64 4.95 11.26
C THR A 173 14.04 3.50 11.58
N ARG A 174 15.29 3.12 11.34
CA ARG A 174 15.86 1.84 11.83
C ARG A 174 16.38 1.89 13.27
N ARG A 175 16.45 3.07 13.92
CA ARG A 175 17.16 3.29 15.20
C ARG A 175 16.66 2.41 16.33
N ARG A 176 15.37 2.05 16.30
CA ARG A 176 14.69 1.28 17.35
C ARG A 176 14.66 -0.24 17.07
N LEU A 177 15.10 -0.69 15.89
CA LEU A 177 15.07 -2.12 15.54
C LEU A 177 16.22 -2.87 16.22
N SER A 178 15.87 -3.77 17.15
CA SER A 178 16.84 -4.63 17.83
C SER A 178 17.07 -5.96 17.10
N PRO A 179 18.21 -6.64 17.28
CA PRO A 179 18.47 -7.94 16.65
C PRO A 179 17.40 -9.02 16.94
N PRO A 180 16.84 -9.13 18.17
CA PRO A 180 15.73 -10.06 18.42
C PRO A 180 14.47 -9.72 17.62
N ALA A 181 14.15 -8.44 17.45
CA ALA A 181 13.00 -8.01 16.65
C ALA A 181 13.21 -8.36 15.17
N GLU A 182 14.41 -8.10 14.63
CA GLU A 182 14.77 -8.46 13.26
C GLU A 182 14.69 -9.97 13.03
N GLN A 183 15.19 -10.78 13.97
CA GLN A 183 15.07 -12.23 13.89
C GLN A 183 13.61 -12.71 13.85
N MET A 184 12.73 -12.12 14.67
CA MET A 184 11.31 -12.48 14.69
C MET A 184 10.61 -12.11 13.38
N LEU A 185 10.90 -10.93 12.84
CA LEU A 185 10.37 -10.49 11.55
C LEU A 185 10.84 -11.42 10.43
N ALA A 186 12.12 -11.79 10.41
CA ALA A 186 12.68 -12.75 9.43
C ALA A 186 12.01 -14.13 9.53
N GLN A 187 11.77 -14.65 10.74
CA GLN A 187 11.07 -15.94 10.93
C GLN A 187 9.62 -15.91 10.44
N ARG A 188 8.96 -14.75 10.55
CA ARG A 188 7.61 -14.53 10.00
C ARG A 188 7.63 -14.19 8.50
N LYS A 189 8.81 -14.10 7.88
CA LYS A 189 9.03 -13.59 6.52
C LYS A 189 8.42 -12.19 6.32
N ALA A 190 8.35 -11.39 7.39
CA ALA A 190 7.84 -10.04 7.31
C ALA A 190 8.83 -9.13 6.57
N ILE A 191 8.30 -8.18 5.81
CA ILE A 191 9.10 -7.13 5.19
C ILE A 191 9.16 -5.94 6.14
N PHE A 192 10.36 -5.55 6.53
CA PHE A 192 10.59 -4.36 7.34
C PHE A 192 11.08 -3.21 6.46
N LEU A 193 10.42 -2.05 6.53
CA LEU A 193 10.83 -0.82 5.83
C LEU A 193 10.95 0.34 6.82
N ALA A 194 12.08 1.05 6.76
CA ALA A 194 12.23 2.33 7.45
C ALA A 194 11.93 3.47 6.48
N LEU A 195 10.98 4.34 6.85
CA LEU A 195 10.51 5.45 6.00
C LEU A 195 11.64 6.43 5.68
N GLU A 196 12.61 6.63 6.58
CA GLU A 196 13.79 7.46 6.31
C GLU A 196 14.63 7.00 5.12
N ASN A 197 14.63 5.69 4.84
CA ASN A 197 15.41 5.10 3.76
C ASN A 197 14.62 5.06 2.45
N GLU A 198 13.32 4.77 2.52
CA GLU A 198 12.51 4.51 1.32
C GLU A 198 11.65 5.69 0.90
N MET A 199 11.28 6.55 1.84
CA MET A 199 10.31 7.61 1.63
C MET A 199 10.77 8.96 2.18
N PRO A 200 11.89 9.52 1.70
CA PRO A 200 12.33 10.84 2.12
C PRO A 200 11.37 11.93 1.63
N PHE A 201 11.44 13.10 2.27
CA PHE A 201 10.78 14.28 1.73
C PHE A 201 11.75 15.09 0.87
N ASP A 202 11.28 15.57 -0.29
CA ASP A 202 12.08 16.40 -1.18
C ASP A 202 12.17 17.87 -0.75
N VAL A 203 12.86 18.69 -1.55
CA VAL A 203 12.99 20.13 -1.29
C VAL A 203 11.67 20.91 -1.43
N GLN A 204 10.63 20.29 -2.00
CA GLN A 204 9.29 20.85 -2.14
C GLN A 204 8.37 20.41 -0.98
N GLY A 205 8.82 19.59 -0.04
CA GLY A 205 7.96 19.09 1.04
C GLY A 205 7.05 17.94 0.64
N CYS A 206 7.30 17.33 -0.52
CA CYS A 206 6.56 16.18 -1.02
C CYS A 206 7.23 14.89 -0.59
N LEU A 207 6.40 13.90 -0.22
CA LEU A 207 6.87 12.57 0.12
C LEU A 207 7.28 11.84 -1.17
N GLN A 208 8.51 11.38 -1.23
CA GLN A 208 9.04 10.64 -2.37
C GLN A 208 9.10 9.15 -2.07
N VAL A 209 9.34 8.34 -3.11
CA VAL A 209 9.59 6.90 -2.98
C VAL A 209 10.86 6.57 -3.75
N ARG A 210 11.84 5.95 -3.08
CA ARG A 210 13.14 5.65 -3.70
C ARG A 210 13.11 4.44 -4.63
N ARG A 211 12.30 3.43 -4.29
CA ARG A 211 12.20 2.15 -5.02
C ARG A 211 10.74 1.87 -5.32
N THR A 212 10.46 1.21 -6.44
CA THR A 212 9.06 0.93 -6.78
C THR A 212 8.43 0.01 -5.73
N PRO A 213 7.09 0.04 -5.53
CA PRO A 213 6.41 -0.91 -4.66
C PRO A 213 6.75 -2.37 -5.00
N ASP A 214 6.89 -2.68 -6.29
CA ASP A 214 7.26 -4.03 -6.76
C ASP A 214 8.66 -4.43 -6.26
N ASP A 215 9.63 -3.51 -6.30
CA ASP A 215 10.99 -3.75 -5.77
C ASP A 215 11.01 -3.87 -4.24
N LEU A 216 10.22 -3.04 -3.54
CA LEU A 216 10.15 -3.03 -2.08
C LEU A 216 9.52 -4.31 -1.53
N PHE A 217 8.51 -4.83 -2.24
CA PHE A 217 7.76 -6.01 -1.86
C PHE A 217 8.13 -7.24 -2.68
N ALA A 218 9.25 -7.22 -3.40
CA ALA A 218 9.80 -8.35 -4.17
C ALA A 218 9.81 -9.69 -3.39
N PRO A 219 10.18 -9.75 -2.10
CA PRO A 219 10.14 -11.00 -1.33
C PRO A 219 8.75 -11.65 -1.23
N PHE A 220 7.68 -10.85 -1.30
CA PHE A 220 6.31 -11.39 -1.36
C PHE A 220 5.92 -11.90 -2.74
N HIS A 221 6.60 -11.43 -3.79
CA HIS A 221 6.46 -11.97 -5.13
C HIS A 221 7.09 -13.36 -5.26
N GLU A 222 8.04 -13.74 -4.40
CA GLU A 222 8.58 -15.11 -4.35
C GLU A 222 7.60 -16.13 -3.74
N GLU A 223 6.61 -15.66 -2.96
CA GLU A 223 5.49 -16.50 -2.49
C GLU A 223 4.38 -16.63 -3.54
N ILE A 224 4.44 -15.85 -4.63
CA ILE A 224 3.62 -16.06 -5.82
C ILE A 224 4.22 -17.28 -6.53
N PRO A 225 3.46 -18.36 -6.76
CA PRO A 225 3.97 -19.54 -7.44
C PRO A 225 4.63 -19.13 -8.77
N GLU A 226 5.91 -19.51 -8.96
CA GLU A 226 6.66 -19.14 -10.17
C GLU A 226 5.85 -19.47 -11.43
N PRO A 227 5.92 -18.64 -12.50
CA PRO A 227 5.36 -18.97 -13.79
C PRO A 227 6.01 -20.24 -14.35
N GLY A 228 5.39 -21.38 -14.08
CA GLY A 228 5.95 -22.71 -14.38
C GLY A 228 5.77 -23.75 -13.27
N SER A 229 5.44 -23.35 -12.04
CA SER A 229 5.18 -24.27 -10.90
C SER A 229 3.88 -25.09 -11.01
N GLY A 230 3.07 -24.85 -12.06
CA GLY A 230 2.05 -25.81 -12.51
C GLY A 230 0.77 -25.88 -11.68
N GLY A 231 0.49 -24.91 -10.81
CA GLY A 231 -0.79 -24.80 -10.12
C GLY A 231 -1.67 -23.73 -10.75
N MET A 232 -2.73 -24.11 -11.45
CA MET A 232 -3.87 -23.22 -11.67
C MET A 232 -4.41 -22.80 -10.29
N VAL A 233 -4.53 -21.50 -10.02
CA VAL A 233 -5.23 -21.00 -8.83
C VAL A 233 -6.74 -21.00 -9.10
N HIS A 234 -7.57 -20.88 -8.06
CA HIS A 234 -9.01 -20.82 -8.24
C HIS A 234 -9.55 -19.43 -7.94
N PHE A 235 -10.57 -19.01 -8.68
CA PHE A 235 -11.36 -17.84 -8.33
C PHE A 235 -12.29 -18.19 -7.16
N ASP A 236 -12.39 -17.30 -6.18
CA ASP A 236 -13.34 -17.38 -5.07
C ASP A 236 -14.77 -17.15 -5.56
N THR A 237 -15.28 -18.19 -6.22
CA THR A 237 -16.55 -18.19 -6.95
C THR A 237 -17.69 -18.23 -5.92
N PRO A 238 -18.52 -17.17 -5.82
CA PRO A 238 -19.60 -17.15 -4.85
C PRO A 238 -20.59 -18.28 -5.07
N ALA A 239 -21.11 -18.86 -3.98
CA ALA A 239 -22.11 -19.92 -4.07
C ALA A 239 -23.34 -19.48 -4.88
N GLY A 240 -23.75 -20.31 -5.84
CA GLY A 240 -24.93 -20.10 -6.68
C GLY A 240 -24.76 -19.11 -7.85
N ILE A 241 -23.53 -18.72 -8.19
CA ILE A 241 -23.28 -17.87 -9.36
C ILE A 241 -23.31 -18.69 -10.67
N SER A 242 -23.91 -18.12 -11.71
CA SER A 242 -23.84 -18.61 -13.09
C SER A 242 -22.80 -17.81 -13.90
N TRP A 243 -22.41 -18.32 -15.07
CA TRP A 243 -21.49 -17.63 -15.98
C TRP A 243 -21.89 -16.18 -16.28
N SER A 244 -23.19 -15.89 -16.40
CA SER A 244 -23.71 -14.54 -16.65
C SER A 244 -23.44 -13.54 -15.52
N GLY A 245 -23.11 -14.02 -14.32
CA GLY A 245 -22.72 -13.17 -13.19
C GLY A 245 -21.24 -12.81 -13.15
N ILE A 246 -20.45 -13.29 -14.12
CA ILE A 246 -19.00 -13.10 -14.20
C ILE A 246 -18.68 -12.10 -15.31
N THR A 247 -17.83 -11.13 -14.98
CA THR A 247 -17.23 -10.20 -15.94
C THR A 247 -15.73 -10.37 -15.95
N ILE A 248 -15.12 -10.57 -17.12
CA ILE A 248 -13.67 -10.68 -17.33
C ILE A 248 -13.24 -9.48 -18.18
N LYS A 249 -12.25 -8.70 -17.74
CA LYS A 249 -11.74 -7.53 -18.48
C LYS A 249 -10.23 -7.64 -18.63
N PHE A 250 -9.71 -7.53 -19.85
CA PHE A 250 -8.26 -7.46 -20.05
C PHE A 250 -7.70 -6.11 -19.58
N VAL A 251 -6.49 -6.15 -18.99
CA VAL A 251 -5.80 -4.95 -18.47
C VAL A 251 -4.58 -4.57 -19.28
N ASP A 252 -3.77 -5.54 -19.70
CA ASP A 252 -2.48 -5.33 -20.35
C ASP A 252 -2.09 -6.49 -21.30
N GLY A 253 -3.09 -7.18 -21.86
CA GLY A 253 -2.93 -8.38 -22.69
C GLY A 253 -2.44 -9.66 -21.97
N HIS A 254 -1.82 -9.53 -20.79
CA HIS A 254 -1.28 -10.64 -20.00
C HIS A 254 -2.06 -10.89 -18.70
N THR A 255 -2.87 -9.91 -18.29
CA THR A 255 -3.66 -9.91 -17.07
C THR A 255 -5.13 -9.64 -17.39
N VAL A 256 -6.03 -10.35 -16.71
CA VAL A 256 -7.46 -10.04 -16.66
C VAL A 256 -7.88 -9.61 -15.26
N SER A 257 -8.83 -8.71 -15.18
CA SER A 257 -9.59 -8.33 -14.00
C SER A 257 -10.96 -8.99 -14.06
N ILE A 258 -11.29 -9.80 -13.06
CA ILE A 258 -12.49 -10.63 -12.97
C ILE A 258 -13.38 -10.10 -11.87
N HIS A 259 -14.65 -9.84 -12.19
CA HIS A 259 -15.62 -9.26 -11.28
C HIS A 259 -16.89 -10.09 -11.23
N THR A 260 -17.43 -10.18 -10.02
CA THR A 260 -18.78 -10.68 -9.72
C THR A 260 -19.43 -9.70 -8.74
N LYS A 261 -20.69 -9.93 -8.37
CA LYS A 261 -21.36 -9.10 -7.34
C LYS A 261 -20.70 -9.13 -5.96
N LYS A 262 -19.91 -10.17 -5.65
CA LYS A 262 -19.37 -10.42 -4.28
C LYS A 262 -17.85 -10.58 -4.23
N SER A 263 -17.23 -10.99 -5.32
CA SER A 263 -15.79 -11.27 -5.44
C SER A 263 -15.23 -10.52 -6.64
N HIS A 264 -14.01 -10.00 -6.49
CA HIS A 264 -13.24 -9.41 -7.58
C HIS A 264 -11.79 -9.88 -7.48
N GLY A 265 -11.07 -9.93 -8.61
CA GLY A 265 -9.65 -10.22 -8.60
C GLY A 265 -8.98 -10.14 -9.96
N ARG A 266 -7.69 -9.84 -9.98
CA ARG A 266 -6.82 -9.87 -11.16
C ARG A 266 -6.04 -11.17 -11.25
N TYR A 267 -5.99 -11.73 -12.44
CA TYR A 267 -5.33 -13.01 -12.74
C TYR A 267 -4.55 -12.92 -14.05
N ASN A 268 -3.36 -13.48 -14.07
CA ASN A 268 -2.60 -13.65 -15.32
C ASN A 268 -2.85 -15.04 -15.94
N TYR A 269 -2.35 -15.22 -17.15
CA TYR A 269 -2.50 -16.47 -17.90
C TYR A 269 -1.87 -17.68 -17.19
N THR A 270 -0.84 -17.51 -16.36
CA THR A 270 -0.25 -18.59 -15.55
C THR A 270 -1.22 -19.04 -14.46
N GLN A 271 -1.74 -18.08 -13.70
CA GLN A 271 -2.69 -18.32 -12.61
C GLN A 271 -3.97 -19.01 -13.11
N MET A 272 -4.44 -18.65 -14.30
CA MET A 272 -5.58 -19.34 -14.94
C MET A 272 -5.21 -20.69 -15.61
N GLY A 273 -3.99 -21.18 -15.38
CA GLY A 273 -3.47 -22.45 -15.90
C GLY A 273 -3.37 -22.51 -17.43
N MET A 274 -3.15 -21.35 -18.06
CA MET A 274 -3.00 -21.13 -19.50
C MET A 274 -1.58 -20.68 -19.88
N ALA A 275 -0.57 -20.95 -19.04
CA ALA A 275 0.84 -20.87 -19.40
C ALA A 275 1.37 -22.19 -19.98
N ASN A 276 2.27 -22.11 -20.95
CA ASN A 276 2.98 -23.26 -21.49
C ASN A 276 4.07 -23.69 -20.51
N THR A 277 4.02 -24.96 -20.07
CA THR A 277 4.92 -25.51 -19.06
C THR A 277 6.38 -25.57 -19.48
N ARG A 278 6.69 -25.44 -20.78
CA ARG A 278 8.06 -25.50 -21.30
C ARG A 278 8.75 -24.15 -21.36
N ASN A 279 8.01 -23.06 -21.55
CA ASN A 279 8.61 -21.74 -21.82
C ASN A 279 7.91 -20.57 -21.11
N GLY A 280 6.86 -20.82 -20.31
CA GLY A 280 6.16 -19.78 -19.56
C GLY A 280 5.32 -18.83 -20.41
N ASN A 281 5.22 -19.04 -21.73
CA ASN A 281 4.45 -18.17 -22.62
C ASN A 281 2.95 -18.49 -22.54
N PRO A 282 2.07 -17.51 -22.84
CA PRO A 282 0.63 -17.76 -22.93
C PRO A 282 0.32 -18.83 -23.99
N THR A 283 -0.61 -19.73 -23.65
CA THR A 283 -1.08 -20.76 -24.56
C THR A 283 -2.07 -20.20 -25.58
N VAL A 284 -2.34 -20.98 -26.63
CA VAL A 284 -3.39 -20.66 -27.62
C VAL A 284 -4.79 -20.48 -27.01
N HIS A 285 -5.03 -20.98 -25.78
CA HIS A 285 -6.29 -20.76 -25.06
C HIS A 285 -6.38 -19.36 -24.46
N TRP A 286 -5.24 -18.81 -24.01
CA TRP A 286 -5.18 -17.42 -23.56
C TRP A 286 -5.39 -16.46 -24.71
N ALA A 287 -4.71 -16.72 -25.84
CA ALA A 287 -4.94 -15.96 -27.07
C ALA A 287 -6.41 -16.02 -27.50
N LEU A 288 -7.04 -17.19 -27.46
CA LEU A 288 -8.47 -17.30 -27.75
C LEU A 288 -9.36 -16.52 -26.77
N LEU A 289 -9.01 -16.46 -25.48
CA LEU A 289 -9.74 -15.65 -24.51
C LEU A 289 -9.62 -14.15 -24.83
N LEU A 290 -8.45 -13.69 -25.28
CA LEU A 290 -8.24 -12.34 -25.76
C LEU A 290 -9.04 -12.07 -27.05
N ASP A 291 -9.06 -13.00 -28.01
CA ASP A 291 -9.89 -12.90 -29.22
C ASP A 291 -11.37 -12.68 -28.85
N PHE A 292 -11.88 -13.42 -27.85
CA PHE A 292 -13.23 -13.21 -27.34
C PHE A 292 -13.40 -11.81 -26.73
N ALA A 293 -12.41 -11.28 -26.03
CA ALA A 293 -12.48 -9.94 -25.45
C ALA A 293 -12.56 -8.85 -26.53
N GLU A 294 -11.69 -8.92 -27.54
CA GLU A 294 -11.67 -7.99 -28.68
C GLU A 294 -12.99 -8.00 -29.46
N ASN A 295 -13.62 -9.17 -29.56
CA ASN A 295 -14.92 -9.34 -30.21
C ASN A 295 -16.10 -9.34 -29.21
N ARG A 296 -15.93 -8.78 -28.01
CA ARG A 296 -17.00 -8.57 -27.00
C ARG A 296 -17.82 -9.83 -26.70
N GLY A 297 -17.16 -10.97 -26.60
CA GLY A 297 -17.72 -12.27 -26.22
C GLY A 297 -18.30 -13.09 -27.37
N VAL A 298 -18.14 -12.65 -28.63
CA VAL A 298 -18.67 -13.37 -29.80
C VAL A 298 -17.59 -13.55 -30.87
N ILE A 299 -17.37 -14.77 -31.34
CA ILE A 299 -16.48 -15.04 -32.48
C ILE A 299 -17.28 -15.71 -33.60
N ASP A 300 -17.24 -15.15 -34.80
CA ASP A 300 -17.85 -15.70 -36.01
C ASP A 300 -16.82 -15.89 -37.14
N ASN A 301 -17.29 -16.20 -38.35
CA ASN A 301 -16.42 -16.44 -39.50
C ASN A 301 -15.79 -15.16 -40.11
N THR A 302 -16.22 -13.98 -39.66
CA THR A 302 -15.76 -12.66 -40.09
C THR A 302 -14.79 -11.99 -39.10
N SER A 303 -14.71 -12.48 -37.86
CA SER A 303 -13.76 -12.00 -36.84
C SER A 303 -12.29 -12.05 -37.32
N PRO A 304 -11.45 -11.06 -36.95
CA PRO A 304 -10.02 -11.05 -37.27
C PRO A 304 -9.32 -12.36 -36.86
N LYS A 305 -8.48 -12.92 -37.74
CA LYS A 305 -8.00 -14.30 -37.64
C LYS A 305 -6.58 -14.39 -37.07
N ASP A 306 -6.45 -14.41 -35.76
CA ASP A 306 -5.31 -15.08 -35.11
C ASP A 306 -5.63 -16.57 -34.79
N THR A 307 -6.93 -16.89 -34.67
CA THR A 307 -7.43 -18.27 -34.52
C THR A 307 -8.21 -18.73 -35.76
N PRO A 308 -7.71 -19.72 -36.55
CA PRO A 308 -8.48 -20.27 -37.66
C PRO A 308 -9.79 -20.93 -37.21
N PHE A 309 -10.92 -20.51 -37.77
CA PHE A 309 -12.27 -20.97 -37.38
C PHE A 309 -12.46 -22.50 -37.39
N HIS A 310 -11.75 -23.23 -38.26
CA HIS A 310 -11.81 -24.70 -38.29
C HIS A 310 -11.22 -25.39 -37.04
N ASN A 311 -10.36 -24.69 -36.28
CA ASN A 311 -9.78 -25.20 -35.03
C ASN A 311 -10.63 -24.84 -33.79
N MET A 312 -11.68 -24.03 -33.96
CA MET A 312 -12.52 -23.55 -32.87
C MET A 312 -13.19 -24.65 -32.05
N PRO A 313 -13.69 -25.77 -32.60
CA PRO A 313 -14.32 -26.81 -31.79
C PRO A 313 -13.40 -27.34 -30.69
N LYS A 314 -12.13 -27.62 -31.02
CA LYS A 314 -11.14 -28.13 -30.07
C LYS A 314 -10.64 -27.04 -29.11
N ARG A 315 -10.31 -25.85 -29.63
CA ARG A 315 -9.84 -24.74 -28.79
C ARG A 315 -10.90 -24.29 -27.79
N LYS A 316 -12.17 -24.23 -28.22
CA LYS A 316 -13.32 -23.98 -27.34
C LYS A 316 -13.42 -25.04 -26.25
N GLN A 317 -13.30 -26.32 -26.59
CA GLN A 317 -13.40 -27.41 -25.61
C GLN A 317 -12.32 -27.28 -24.53
N ASP A 318 -11.08 -27.05 -24.93
CA ASP A 318 -9.94 -26.94 -24.03
C ASP A 318 -9.99 -25.66 -23.18
N LEU A 319 -10.37 -24.52 -23.76
CA LEU A 319 -10.60 -23.27 -23.03
C LEU A 319 -11.74 -23.43 -22.01
N SER A 320 -12.86 -24.05 -22.41
CA SER A 320 -14.01 -24.28 -21.53
C SER A 320 -13.65 -25.19 -20.35
N LYS A 321 -12.77 -26.18 -20.57
CA LYS A 321 -12.24 -27.01 -19.48
C LYS A 321 -11.43 -26.18 -18.49
N LYS A 322 -10.55 -25.29 -18.97
CA LYS A 322 -9.72 -24.42 -18.12
C LYS A 322 -10.56 -23.43 -17.33
N LEU A 323 -11.53 -22.76 -17.96
CA LEU A 323 -12.42 -21.82 -17.30
C LEU A 323 -13.26 -22.53 -16.22
N ARG A 324 -13.84 -23.69 -16.52
CA ARG A 324 -14.59 -24.48 -15.52
C ARG A 324 -13.74 -24.88 -14.32
N GLN A 325 -12.49 -25.29 -14.53
CA GLN A 325 -11.57 -25.61 -13.44
C GLN A 325 -11.21 -24.38 -12.59
N PHE A 326 -10.96 -23.25 -13.24
CA PHE A 326 -10.59 -22.00 -12.58
C PHE A 326 -11.74 -21.43 -11.73
N PHE A 327 -12.98 -21.42 -12.27
CA PHE A 327 -14.19 -20.92 -11.60
C PHE A 327 -14.95 -21.98 -10.79
N ARG A 328 -14.56 -23.26 -10.85
CA ARG A 328 -15.28 -24.38 -10.20
C ARG A 328 -16.78 -24.42 -10.55
N LEU A 329 -17.12 -24.09 -11.80
CA LEU A 329 -18.46 -24.21 -12.36
C LEU A 329 -18.50 -25.41 -13.30
N GLU A 330 -19.57 -26.20 -13.24
CA GLU A 330 -19.73 -27.39 -14.09
C GLU A 330 -20.31 -27.05 -15.47
N ASP A 331 -21.16 -26.01 -15.51
CA ASP A 331 -21.87 -25.55 -16.70
C ASP A 331 -20.92 -25.09 -17.81
N GLU A 332 -21.41 -25.17 -19.04
CA GLU A 332 -20.65 -24.76 -20.23
C GLU A 332 -20.48 -23.22 -20.25
N PRO A 333 -19.26 -22.67 -20.35
CA PRO A 333 -19.03 -21.22 -20.41
C PRO A 333 -19.19 -20.60 -21.81
N ILE A 334 -19.10 -21.41 -22.87
CA ILE A 334 -19.11 -20.95 -24.27
C ILE A 334 -20.05 -21.85 -25.08
N GLU A 335 -20.99 -21.26 -25.80
CA GLU A 335 -21.95 -21.98 -26.65
C GLU A 335 -21.64 -21.79 -28.14
N TYR A 336 -21.91 -22.82 -28.96
CA TYR A 336 -21.92 -22.69 -30.41
C TYR A 336 -23.35 -22.55 -30.94
N LEU A 337 -23.68 -21.40 -31.47
CA LEU A 337 -25.02 -21.06 -31.95
C LEU A 337 -25.16 -21.43 -33.42
N LYS A 338 -25.60 -22.66 -33.70
CA LYS A 338 -25.66 -23.23 -35.07
C LYS A 338 -26.40 -22.34 -36.09
N LYS A 339 -27.45 -21.63 -35.68
CA LYS A 339 -28.23 -20.75 -36.57
C LYS A 339 -27.46 -19.49 -36.96
N GLU A 340 -26.65 -18.98 -36.05
CA GLU A 340 -25.89 -17.73 -36.21
C GLU A 340 -24.46 -17.99 -36.72
N GLY A 341 -23.98 -19.24 -36.64
CA GLY A 341 -22.65 -19.63 -37.08
C GLY A 341 -21.53 -19.05 -36.22
N CYS A 342 -21.80 -18.77 -34.94
CA CYS A 342 -20.87 -18.11 -34.03
C CYS A 342 -20.71 -18.85 -32.69
N TYR A 343 -19.61 -18.54 -32.01
CA TYR A 343 -19.34 -18.94 -30.62
C TYR A 343 -19.62 -17.76 -29.71
N ARG A 344 -20.37 -17.97 -28.61
CA ARG A 344 -20.75 -16.93 -27.66
C ARG A 344 -20.39 -17.31 -26.23
N CYS A 345 -19.76 -16.40 -25.50
CA CYS A 345 -19.54 -16.53 -24.07
C CYS A 345 -20.84 -16.34 -23.27
N HIS A 346 -21.05 -17.13 -22.23
CA HIS A 346 -22.12 -16.91 -21.25
C HIS A 346 -21.75 -15.90 -20.15
N PHE A 347 -20.47 -15.56 -20.05
CA PHE A 347 -19.95 -14.50 -19.20
C PHE A 347 -19.70 -13.23 -20.01
N THR A 348 -19.61 -12.10 -19.33
CA THR A 348 -19.25 -10.82 -19.98
C THR A 348 -17.73 -10.76 -20.11
N ILE A 349 -17.22 -10.43 -21.29
CA ILE A 349 -15.78 -10.23 -21.51
C ILE A 349 -15.51 -8.93 -22.25
N LYS A 350 -14.51 -8.17 -21.79
CA LYS A 350 -14.17 -6.83 -22.30
C LYS A 350 -12.67 -6.73 -22.66
N PRO A 351 -12.33 -6.00 -23.75
CA PRO A 351 -10.95 -5.74 -24.10
C PRO A 351 -10.31 -4.70 -23.18
N GLU A 352 -9.02 -4.48 -23.36
CA GLU A 352 -8.29 -3.38 -22.73
C GLU A 352 -8.89 -2.02 -23.15
N GLY A 353 -8.93 -1.06 -22.23
CA GLY A 353 -9.40 0.31 -22.50
C GLY A 353 -10.93 0.52 -22.53
N ASP A 354 -11.75 -0.52 -22.38
CA ASP A 354 -13.23 -0.40 -22.29
C ASP A 354 -13.68 0.13 -20.91
N ASP A 355 -14.78 0.88 -20.81
CA ASP A 355 -15.24 1.53 -19.56
C ASP A 355 -15.37 0.56 -18.36
N GLU A 356 -15.15 1.09 -17.13
CA GLU A 356 -15.26 0.32 -15.87
C GLU A 356 -16.63 -0.36 -15.71
N PHE A 357 -16.64 -1.44 -14.93
CA PHE A 357 -17.75 -2.39 -14.71
C PHE A 357 -19.11 -1.69 -14.51
N ALA A 358 -19.87 -1.56 -15.61
CA ALA A 358 -21.25 -1.07 -15.62
C ALA A 358 -22.25 -2.14 -15.15
#